data_AF-A0A7R9DRN4-F1
#
_entry.id   AF-A0A7R9DRN4-F1
#
_cell.length_a   1.000
_cell.length_b   1.000
_cell.length_c   1.000
_cell.angle_alpha   90.00
_cell.angle_beta   90.00
_cell.angle_gamma   90.00
#
_symmetry.space_group_name_H-M   'P 1'
#
loop_
_entity.id
_entity.type
_entity.pdbx_description
1 polymer ?
#
loop_
_entity_poly.entity_id
_entity_poly.type
_entity_poly.pdbx_seq_one_letter_code
_entity_poly.pdbx_strand_id
1 'polypeptide(L)'
;MLLTMTCFQPRDVPCHDYFYSLKNVSFCAFHPRDHRYMGFITKHPQLHRFACHVFMGCESTRPVAEAVGRAFQRFYTKFIETAYPIEDIYIE
;
A
#
# COMPACT_ATOMS: atom_id res chain seq x y z
N MET A 1 10.60 -1.09 0.81
CA MET A 1 9.67 -0.22 1.56
C MET A 1 8.59 -1.11 2.18
N LEU A 2 8.30 -0.94 3.47
CA LEU A 2 7.29 -1.68 4.22
C LEU A 2 6.18 -0.71 4.63
N LEU A 3 4.93 -1.14 4.50
CA LEU A 3 3.77 -0.47 5.07
C LEU A 3 3.46 -1.14 6.42
N THR A 4 3.64 -0.40 7.50
CA THR A 4 3.33 -0.86 8.85
C THR A 4 2.00 -0.26 9.27
N MET A 5 1.04 -1.12 9.63
CA MET A 5 -0.26 -0.72 10.17
C MET A 5 -0.35 -1.20 11.62
N THR A 6 -0.36 -0.25 12.56
CA THR A 6 -0.48 -0.52 13.99
C THR A 6 -1.93 -0.36 14.41
N CYS A 7 -2.53 -1.41 14.98
CA CYS A 7 -3.88 -1.35 15.52
C CYS A 7 -3.85 -0.74 16.92
N PHE A 8 -4.43 0.46 17.10
CA PHE A 8 -4.57 1.05 18.43
C PHE A 8 -5.71 0.35 19.18
N GLN A 9 -5.37 -0.39 20.24
CA GLN A 9 -6.34 -1.15 21.03
C GLN A 9 -6.45 -0.59 22.47
N PRO A 10 -7.58 -0.86 23.18
CA PRO A 10 -7.72 -0.52 24.60
C PRO A 10 -6.60 -1.16 25.43
N ARG A 11 -6.31 -0.58 26.62
CA ARG A 11 -5.11 -0.83 27.44
C ARG A 11 -4.82 -2.29 27.84
N ASP A 12 -5.73 -3.22 27.58
CA ASP A 12 -5.63 -4.62 28.02
C ASP A 12 -5.51 -5.64 26.85
N VAL A 13 -5.36 -5.18 25.60
CA VAL A 13 -5.21 -6.08 24.43
C VAL A 13 -3.85 -5.89 23.77
N PRO A 14 -3.11 -6.98 23.42
CA PRO A 14 -1.83 -6.86 22.73
C PRO A 14 -1.97 -6.09 21.43
N CYS A 15 -1.16 -5.04 21.28
CA CYS A 15 -1.09 -4.29 20.03
C CYS A 15 -0.44 -5.17 18.96
N HIS A 16 -1.14 -5.36 17.84
CA HIS A 16 -0.63 -6.10 16.70
C HIS A 16 -0.14 -5.14 15.61
N ASP A 17 1.12 -5.29 15.23
CA ASP A 17 1.70 -4.63 14.06
C ASP A 17 1.58 -5.55 12.85
N TYR A 18 0.99 -5.01 11.79
CA TYR A 18 0.92 -5.69 10.50
C TYR A 18 1.93 -5.10 9.53
N PHE A 19 2.76 -5.95 8.94
CA PHE A 19 3.81 -5.55 8.01
C PHE A 19 3.49 -6.02 6.59
N TYR A 20 3.37 -5.09 5.66
CA TYR A 20 3.09 -5.38 4.26
C TYR A 20 4.25 -4.90 3.38
N SER A 21 4.77 -5.78 2.52
CA SER A 21 5.77 -5.38 1.53
C SER A 21 5.11 -4.54 0.44
N LEU A 22 5.60 -3.31 0.23
CA LEU A 22 5.01 -2.37 -0.73
C LEU A 22 4.99 -2.93 -2.16
N LYS A 23 5.95 -3.79 -2.51
CA LYS A 23 6.04 -4.49 -3.80
C LYS A 23 4.84 -5.40 -4.09
N ASN A 24 4.16 -5.86 -3.04
CA ASN A 24 2.99 -6.73 -3.14
C ASN A 24 1.69 -5.92 -3.13
N VAL A 25 1.73 -4.62 -2.81
CA VAL A 25 0.53 -3.79 -2.78
C VAL A 25 0.30 -3.20 -4.18
N SER A 26 -0.93 -3.31 -4.66
CA SER A 26 -1.33 -2.94 -6.04
C SER A 26 -2.24 -1.72 -6.10
N PHE A 27 -2.94 -1.42 -5.00
CA PHE A 27 -3.90 -0.33 -4.93
C PHE A 27 -4.05 0.12 -3.48
N CYS A 28 -4.26 1.42 -3.25
CA CYS A 28 -4.62 1.98 -1.96
C CYS A 28 -5.66 3.10 -2.13
N ALA A 29 -6.60 3.19 -1.21
CA ALA A 29 -7.62 4.24 -1.19
C ALA A 29 -8.09 4.52 0.24
N PHE A 30 -8.75 5.67 0.40
CA PHE A 30 -9.55 5.99 1.57
C PHE A 30 -11.03 6.08 1.15
N HIS A 31 -11.93 5.85 2.09
CA HIS A 31 -13.36 5.86 1.80
C HIS A 31 -13.85 7.31 1.57
N PRO A 32 -14.65 7.59 0.52
CA PRO A 32 -14.91 8.97 0.04
C PRO A 32 -15.74 9.81 1.00
N ARG A 33 -16.60 9.18 1.82
CA ARG A 33 -17.50 9.86 2.77
C ARG A 33 -16.95 9.85 4.19
N ASP A 34 -16.66 8.66 4.72
CA ASP A 34 -15.96 8.50 6.01
C ASP A 34 -14.44 8.34 5.83
N HIS A 35 -13.69 9.44 6.00
CA HIS A 35 -12.24 9.45 5.78
C HIS A 35 -11.46 8.67 6.84
N ARG A 36 -12.10 8.14 7.88
CA ARG A 36 -11.43 7.26 8.86
C ARG A 36 -11.14 5.87 8.31
N TYR A 37 -11.77 5.48 7.20
CA TYR A 37 -11.51 4.19 6.57
C TYR A 37 -10.48 4.31 5.46
N MET A 38 -9.51 3.42 5.51
CA MET A 38 -8.50 3.20 4.48
C MET A 38 -8.49 1.73 4.10
N GLY A 39 -8.22 1.45 2.83
CA GLY A 39 -7.98 0.09 2.37
C GLY A 39 -6.91 0.00 1.31
N PHE A 40 -6.32 -1.18 1.19
CA PHE A 40 -5.37 -1.48 0.13
C PHE A 40 -5.44 -2.95 -0.30
N ILE A 41 -5.04 -3.21 -1.54
CA ILE A 41 -5.08 -4.54 -2.15
C ILE A 41 -3.65 -5.09 -2.26
N THR A 42 -3.43 -6.27 -1.70
CA THR A 42 -2.17 -7.02 -1.82
C THR A 42 -2.32 -8.23 -2.73
N LYS A 43 -1.29 -8.52 -3.51
CA LYS A 43 -1.12 -9.78 -4.23
C LYS A 43 -0.38 -10.78 -3.35
N HIS A 44 -0.90 -12.00 -3.26
CA HIS A 44 -0.22 -13.08 -2.54
C HIS A 44 1.10 -13.43 -3.27
N PRO A 45 2.22 -13.64 -2.55
CA PRO A 45 3.54 -13.82 -3.18
C PRO A 45 3.66 -15.10 -4.01
N GLN A 46 2.91 -16.15 -3.68
CA GLN A 46 2.98 -17.46 -4.34
C GLN A 46 1.70 -17.87 -5.08
N LEU A 47 0.60 -17.17 -4.81
CA LEU A 47 -0.72 -17.54 -5.32
C LEU A 47 -1.21 -16.39 -6.19
N HIS A 48 -1.91 -16.70 -7.28
CA HIS A 48 -2.59 -15.69 -8.10
C HIS A 48 -3.88 -15.19 -7.40
N ARG A 49 -3.75 -14.85 -6.12
CA ARG A 49 -4.83 -14.37 -5.26
C ARG A 49 -4.53 -12.97 -4.77
N PHE A 50 -5.59 -12.22 -4.53
CA PHE A 50 -5.54 -10.88 -3.97
C PHE A 50 -6.26 -10.86 -2.62
N ALA A 51 -5.77 -10.04 -1.70
CA ALA A 51 -6.42 -9.78 -0.43
C ALA A 51 -6.64 -8.28 -0.29
N CYS A 52 -7.86 -7.91 0.11
CA CYS A 52 -8.22 -6.55 0.46
C CYS A 52 -8.11 -6.39 1.98
N HIS A 53 -7.34 -5.40 2.42
CA HIS A 53 -7.17 -5.07 3.83
C HIS A 53 -7.83 -3.74 4.09
N VAL A 54 -8.70 -3.68 5.10
CA VAL A 54 -9.44 -2.46 5.47
C VAL A 54 -9.13 -2.14 6.92
N PHE A 55 -8.78 -0.88 7.17
CA PHE A 55 -8.43 -0.35 8.48
C PHE A 55 -9.27 0.88 8.79
N MET A 56 -9.55 1.08 10.07
CA MET A 56 -10.20 2.27 10.60
C MET A 56 -9.20 3.02 11.48
N GLY A 57 -8.98 4.29 11.17
CA GLY A 57 -8.17 5.20 11.99
C GLY A 57 -9.01 5.89 13.06
N CYS A 58 -8.33 6.35 14.12
CA CYS A 58 -8.94 7.25 15.11
C CYS A 58 -9.29 8.61 14.48
N GLU A 59 -8.50 9.04 13.50
CA GLU A 59 -8.68 10.27 12.71
C GLU A 59 -8.74 9.95 11.21
N SER A 60 -8.79 11.00 10.38
CA SER A 60 -8.73 10.85 8.93
C SER A 60 -7.48 10.06 8.48
N THR A 61 -7.71 9.01 7.72
CA THR A 61 -6.68 8.15 7.11
C THR A 61 -6.22 8.67 5.74
N ARG A 62 -6.79 9.78 5.26
CA ARG A 62 -6.40 10.39 3.99
C ARG A 62 -4.90 10.70 3.90
N PRO A 63 -4.23 11.30 4.91
CA PRO A 63 -2.79 11.57 4.85
C PRO A 63 -1.97 10.29 4.72
N VAL A 64 -2.43 9.19 5.34
CA VAL A 64 -1.79 7.87 5.24
C VAL A 64 -1.92 7.35 3.81
N ALA A 65 -3.13 7.36 3.24
CA ALA A 65 -3.37 6.92 1.87
C ALA A 65 -2.55 7.73 0.85
N GLU A 66 -2.46 9.06 1.01
CA GLU A 66 -1.64 9.92 0.14
C GLU A 66 -0.14 9.64 0.29
N ALA A 67 0.34 9.38 1.52
CA ALA A 67 1.74 8.99 1.75
C ALA A 67 2.08 7.64 1.12
N VAL A 68 1.17 6.66 1.21
CA VAL A 68 1.29 5.36 0.54
C VAL A 68 1.27 5.53 -0.98
N GLY A 69 0.41 6.39 -1.52
CA GLY A 69 0.38 6.70 -2.94
C GLY A 69 1.69 7.30 -3.45
N ARG A 70 2.27 8.28 -2.74
CA ARG A 70 3.59 8.84 -3.08
C ARG A 70 4.70 7.80 -3.01
N ALA A 71 4.64 6.91 -2.02
CA ALA A 71 5.56 5.79 -1.88
C ALA A 71 5.47 4.81 -3.05
N PHE A 72 4.24 4.44 -3.47
CA PHE A 72 4.01 3.62 -4.66
C PHE A 72 4.57 4.25 -5.90
N GLN A 73 4.27 5.53 -6.15
CA GLN A 73 4.73 6.21 -7.34
C GLN A 73 6.26 6.15 -7.46
N ARG A 74 6.98 6.48 -6.38
CA ARG A 74 8.44 6.40 -6.34
C ARG A 74 8.95 4.98 -6.53
N PHE A 75 8.32 4.01 -5.88
CA PHE A 75 8.71 2.60 -5.99
C PHE A 75 8.50 2.07 -7.41
N TYR A 76 7.37 2.40 -8.02
CA TYR A 76 6.99 1.93 -9.35
C TYR A 76 7.79 2.61 -10.45
N THR A 77 8.03 3.92 -10.37
CA THR A 77 8.95 4.62 -11.29
C THR A 77 10.33 3.98 -11.28
N LYS A 78 10.91 3.78 -10.08
CA LYS A 78 12.22 3.13 -9.95
C LYS A 78 12.21 1.67 -10.43
N PHE A 79 11.11 0.95 -10.18
CA PHE A 79 10.95 -0.43 -10.64
C PHE A 79 10.87 -0.51 -12.17
N ILE A 80 10.08 0.35 -12.81
CA ILE A 80 10.01 0.44 -14.27
C ILE A 80 11.38 0.80 -14.85
N GLU A 81 12.05 1.82 -14.31
CA GLU A 81 13.39 2.23 -14.77
C GLU A 81 14.43 1.10 -14.70
N THR A 82 14.30 0.20 -13.73
CA THR A 82 15.26 -0.90 -13.54
C THR A 82 14.86 -2.19 -14.27
N ALA A 83 13.56 -2.49 -14.36
CA ALA A 83 13.04 -3.74 -14.95
C ALA A 83 12.75 -3.62 -16.45
N TYR A 84 12.51 -2.40 -16.93
CA TYR A 84 12.29 -2.04 -18.32
C TYR A 84 13.08 -0.77 -18.61
N PRO A 85 14.42 -0.79 -18.54
CA PRO A 85 15.21 0.32 -19.06
C PRO A 85 14.71 0.56 -20.49
N ILE A 86 14.31 1.80 -20.76
CA ILE A 86 13.91 2.21 -22.10
C ILE A 86 15.21 2.23 -22.91
N GLU A 87 15.70 1.05 -23.29
CA GLU A 87 16.64 0.96 -24.41
C GLU A 87 15.82 1.41 -25.61
N ASP A 88 16.24 2.51 -26.22
CA ASP A 88 15.62 3.12 -27.38
C ASP A 88 15.33 2.03 -28.43
N ILE A 89 14.07 1.61 -28.53
CA ILE A 89 13.60 0.77 -29.63
C ILE A 89 13.47 1.70 -30.84
N TYR A 90 14.60 1.96 -31.49
CA TYR A 90 14.59 2.52 -32.83
C TYR A 90 13.94 1.47 -33.74
N ILE A 91 12.72 1.75 -34.19
CA ILE A 91 12.15 1.12 -35.38
C ILE A 91 12.84 1.79 -36.57
N GLU A 92 13.76 1.08 -37.22
CA GLU A 92 14.16 1.35 -38.62
C GLU A 92 13.05 0.94 -39.58
#